data_AF-A0A519DAS5-F1
#
_entry.id   AF-A0A519DAS5-F1
#
_cell.length_a   1.000
_cell.length_b   1.000
_cell.length_c   1.000
_cell.angle_alpha   90.00
_cell.angle_beta   90.00
_cell.angle_gamma   90.00
#
_symmetry.space_group_name_H-M   'P 1'
#
loop_
_entity.id
_entity.type
_entity.pdbx_description
1 polymer ?
#
loop_
_entity_poly.entity_id
_entity_poly.type
_entity_poly.pdbx_seq_one_letter_code
_entity_poly.pdbx_strand_id
1 'polypeptide(L)'
;MDFQDLVDTPQKVKTLAGTLIFLVVFPIYFEVLPSLIDDDSSGSGSSGLSGSLLVSFEESTTSLSESVSLNDGESHDSFFDVIVETDLSIGFVELQVSCFDNDDPGPGFTDSVDGVSDLSDVEGIDDQSADGDCSGGGNGGFTIRWDVTAGYTGDEFTEEEMDENEIREMWNDGEIGRGVWIATITATIEAAPIAGGLIDNDEDFEITWTAVFYELIIEAASG
;
A
#
# COMPACT_ATOMS: atom_id res chain seq x y z
N MET A 1 16.68 44.79 10.25
CA MET A 1 15.49 45.44 9.67
C MET A 1 15.05 46.50 10.66
N ASP A 2 14.85 47.74 10.20
CA ASP A 2 14.44 48.85 11.06
C ASP A 2 12.93 48.78 11.30
N PHE A 3 12.47 49.03 12.53
CA PHE A 3 11.04 48.95 12.90
C PHE A 3 10.22 50.01 12.16
N GLN A 4 10.85 51.10 11.73
CA GLN A 4 10.22 52.16 10.94
C GLN A 4 9.77 51.64 9.57
N ASP A 5 10.61 50.85 8.88
CA ASP A 5 10.30 50.29 7.55
C ASP A 5 9.06 49.35 7.55
N LEU A 6 8.73 48.76 8.71
CA LEU A 6 7.56 47.91 8.91
C LEU A 6 6.25 48.69 9.15
N VAL A 7 6.31 49.99 9.45
CA VAL A 7 5.13 50.82 9.77
C VAL A 7 5.01 52.08 8.89
N ASP A 8 5.92 52.29 7.96
CA ASP A 8 6.02 53.53 7.17
C ASP A 8 4.86 53.78 6.19
N THR A 9 3.99 52.80 5.96
CA THR A 9 2.81 52.96 5.09
C THR A 9 1.56 52.35 5.71
N PRO A 10 0.36 52.94 5.46
CA PRO A 10 -0.89 52.43 6.01
C PRO A 10 -1.20 50.98 5.60
N GLN A 11 -0.72 50.53 4.44
CA GLN A 11 -0.83 49.15 4.00
C GLN A 11 0.09 48.21 4.80
N LYS A 12 1.35 48.59 5.04
CA LYS A 12 2.30 47.81 5.85
C LYS A 12 1.83 47.67 7.30
N VAL A 13 1.28 48.74 7.89
CA VAL A 13 0.68 48.70 9.23
C VAL A 13 -0.50 47.74 9.30
N LYS A 14 -1.38 47.73 8.28
CA LYS A 14 -2.52 46.79 8.20
C LYS A 14 -2.05 45.35 8.05
N THR A 15 -1.04 45.09 7.22
CA THR A 15 -0.47 43.76 7.03
C THR A 15 0.19 43.27 8.32
N LEU A 16 1.01 44.10 8.98
CA LEU A 16 1.65 43.77 10.25
C LEU A 16 0.64 43.45 11.36
N ALA A 17 -0.40 44.30 11.50
CA ALA A 17 -1.46 44.07 12.48
C ALA A 17 -2.25 42.79 12.16
N GLY A 18 -2.52 42.52 10.89
CA GLY A 18 -3.17 41.29 10.44
C GLY A 18 -2.34 40.04 10.74
N THR A 19 -1.04 40.07 10.48
CA THR A 19 -0.11 38.96 10.77
C THR A 19 0.01 38.70 12.27
N LEU A 20 0.06 39.75 13.10
CA LEU A 20 0.08 39.62 14.56
C LEU A 20 -1.22 39.00 15.10
N ILE A 21 -2.37 39.44 14.59
CA ILE A 21 -3.66 38.84 14.96
C ILE A 21 -3.71 37.37 14.52
N PHE A 22 -3.26 37.06 13.29
CA PHE A 22 -3.22 35.69 12.80
C PHE A 22 -2.30 34.80 13.66
N LEU A 23 -1.11 35.26 14.03
CA LEU A 23 -0.18 34.50 14.88
C LEU A 23 -0.70 34.25 16.30
N VAL A 24 -1.64 35.07 16.80
CA VAL A 24 -2.27 34.86 18.11
C VAL A 24 -3.52 34.01 17.99
N VAL A 25 -4.35 34.24 16.97
CA VAL A 25 -5.63 33.53 16.78
C VAL A 25 -5.42 32.12 16.22
N PHE A 26 -4.43 31.92 15.36
CA PHE A 26 -4.18 30.62 14.72
C PHE A 26 -3.81 29.51 15.71
N PRO A 27 -2.92 29.72 16.71
CA PRO A 27 -2.67 28.70 17.74
C PRO A 27 -3.89 28.45 18.63
N ILE A 28 -4.63 29.50 19.01
CA ILE A 28 -5.84 29.38 19.83
C ILE A 28 -6.92 28.58 19.09
N TYR A 29 -7.06 28.75 17.77
CA TYR A 29 -7.99 27.97 16.97
C TYR A 29 -7.77 26.45 17.12
N PHE A 30 -6.51 25.99 17.19
CA PHE A 30 -6.18 24.58 17.48
C PHE A 30 -6.35 24.20 18.96
N GLU A 31 -6.31 25.13 19.92
CA GLU A 31 -6.67 24.86 21.32
C GLU A 31 -8.19 24.68 21.52
N VAL A 32 -9.02 25.35 20.70
CA VAL A 32 -10.48 25.23 20.78
C VAL A 32 -11.03 24.10 19.90
N LEU A 33 -10.32 23.68 18.84
CA LEU A 33 -10.73 22.56 17.98
C LEU A 33 -11.05 21.26 18.76
N PRO A 34 -10.23 20.82 19.75
CA PRO A 34 -10.55 19.67 20.59
C PRO A 34 -11.87 19.80 21.39
N SER A 35 -12.36 21.03 21.59
CA SER A 35 -13.62 21.30 22.30
C SER A 35 -14.84 21.51 21.38
N LEU A 36 -14.63 21.57 20.07
CA LEU A 36 -15.68 21.65 19.04
C LEU A 36 -15.86 20.33 18.30
N ILE A 37 -14.89 19.43 18.40
CA ILE A 37 -15.12 18.00 18.23
C ILE A 37 -16.01 17.62 19.41
N ASP A 38 -17.29 17.37 19.12
CA ASP A 38 -18.23 16.80 20.08
C ASP A 38 -17.58 15.59 20.76
N ASP A 39 -17.87 15.46 22.05
CA ASP A 39 -17.46 14.37 22.95
C ASP A 39 -18.09 13.01 22.56
N ASP A 40 -18.39 12.81 21.28
CA ASP A 40 -18.84 11.55 20.68
C ASP A 40 -17.64 10.69 20.19
N SER A 41 -16.40 11.13 20.37
CA SER A 41 -15.21 10.35 19.97
C SER A 41 -14.10 10.23 21.02
N SER A 42 -14.30 10.68 22.26
CA SER A 42 -13.33 10.46 23.35
C SER A 42 -13.95 9.91 24.62
N GLY A 43 -14.06 8.58 24.68
CA GLY A 43 -14.08 7.87 25.96
C GLY A 43 -15.44 7.72 26.63
N SER A 44 -16.45 7.26 25.90
CA SER A 44 -17.43 6.40 26.55
C SER A 44 -16.70 5.09 26.87
N GLY A 45 -16.54 4.80 28.16
CA GLY A 45 -16.31 3.44 28.63
C GLY A 45 -17.54 2.58 28.37
N SER A 46 -17.96 2.50 27.09
CA SER A 46 -18.82 1.43 26.63
C SER A 46 -18.03 0.18 26.93
N SER A 47 -18.55 -0.64 27.84
CA SER A 47 -18.20 -2.05 27.78
C SER A 47 -18.50 -2.45 26.33
N GLY A 48 -17.48 -2.82 25.57
CA GLY A 48 -17.61 -3.13 24.14
C GLY A 48 -18.76 -4.11 23.91
N LEU A 49 -19.28 -4.19 22.69
CA LEU A 49 -20.28 -5.21 22.38
C LEU A 49 -19.78 -6.58 22.86
N SER A 50 -20.66 -7.37 23.45
CA SER A 50 -20.35 -8.70 23.98
C SER A 50 -21.47 -9.67 23.67
N GLY A 51 -21.15 -10.92 23.41
CA GLY A 51 -22.10 -11.95 22.98
C GLY A 51 -21.81 -12.39 21.54
N SER A 52 -22.83 -12.80 20.80
CA SER A 52 -22.66 -13.13 19.39
C SER A 52 -22.51 -11.84 18.57
N LEU A 53 -21.34 -11.64 17.98
CA LEU A 53 -20.93 -10.48 17.21
C LEU A 53 -20.69 -10.89 15.75
N LEU A 54 -21.26 -10.15 14.81
CA LEU A 54 -20.92 -10.26 13.40
C LEU A 54 -19.76 -9.32 13.10
N VAL A 55 -18.68 -9.87 12.56
CA VAL A 55 -17.48 -9.15 12.17
C VAL A 55 -17.39 -9.13 10.65
N SER A 56 -17.23 -7.94 10.08
CA SER A 56 -17.02 -7.74 8.64
C SER A 56 -15.92 -6.72 8.37
N PHE A 57 -15.40 -6.75 7.16
CA PHE A 57 -14.27 -5.94 6.72
C PHE A 57 -14.72 -5.03 5.58
N GLU A 58 -14.65 -3.71 5.79
CA GLU A 58 -14.86 -2.74 4.71
C GLU A 58 -13.52 -2.50 4.00
N GLU A 59 -13.39 -3.06 2.81
CA GLU A 59 -12.13 -3.06 2.06
C GLU A 59 -11.96 -1.82 1.18
N SER A 60 -10.74 -1.32 1.12
CA SER A 60 -10.27 -0.39 0.09
C SER A 60 -8.96 -0.89 -0.52
N THR A 61 -8.68 -0.47 -1.75
CA THR A 61 -7.51 -0.97 -2.48
C THR A 61 -6.75 0.18 -3.12
N THR A 62 -5.43 0.11 -3.07
CA THR A 62 -4.54 0.97 -3.85
C THR A 62 -3.67 0.09 -4.74
N SER A 63 -3.49 0.48 -6.00
CA SER A 63 -2.63 -0.24 -6.93
C SER A 63 -1.73 0.69 -7.73
N LEU A 64 -0.59 0.14 -8.16
CA LEU A 64 0.37 0.78 -9.06
C LEU A 64 0.74 -0.23 -10.13
N SER A 65 0.55 0.15 -11.40
CA SER A 65 0.98 -0.66 -12.53
C SER A 65 2.05 0.09 -13.33
N GLU A 66 3.10 -0.62 -13.70
CA GLU A 66 4.16 -0.15 -14.59
C GLU A 66 4.49 -1.21 -15.65
N SER A 67 5.18 -0.77 -16.70
CA SER A 67 5.65 -1.65 -17.77
C SER A 67 7.09 -1.34 -18.11
N VAL A 68 7.86 -2.39 -18.38
CA VAL A 68 9.30 -2.31 -18.71
C VAL A 68 9.65 -3.40 -19.71
N SER A 69 10.55 -3.11 -20.64
CA SER A 69 11.12 -4.09 -21.56
C SER A 69 12.55 -4.42 -21.09
N LEU A 70 12.86 -5.70 -20.88
CA LEU A 70 14.14 -6.13 -20.32
C LEU A 70 14.83 -7.14 -21.22
N ASN A 71 16.15 -6.95 -21.40
CA ASN A 71 16.99 -7.90 -22.10
C ASN A 71 17.46 -9.06 -21.20
N ASP A 72 18.07 -10.08 -21.78
CA ASP A 72 18.72 -11.17 -21.03
C ASP A 72 19.69 -10.65 -19.95
N GLY A 73 19.44 -11.05 -18.70
CA GLY A 73 20.21 -10.67 -17.52
C GLY A 73 20.00 -9.23 -17.06
N GLU A 74 19.06 -8.48 -17.65
CA GLU A 74 18.70 -7.14 -17.23
C GLU A 74 17.75 -7.19 -16.02
N SER A 75 17.91 -6.22 -15.11
CA SER A 75 17.10 -6.11 -13.90
C SER A 75 16.41 -4.75 -13.83
N HIS A 76 15.23 -4.72 -13.20
CA HIS A 76 14.47 -3.50 -12.95
C HIS A 76 13.98 -3.46 -11.50
N ASP A 77 14.16 -2.31 -10.86
CA ASP A 77 13.68 -2.06 -9.51
C ASP A 77 12.30 -1.37 -9.58
N SER A 78 11.32 -2.00 -8.95
CA SER A 78 9.96 -1.51 -8.79
C SER A 78 9.73 -1.02 -7.37
N PHE A 79 9.02 0.09 -7.22
CA PHE A 79 8.78 0.77 -5.94
C PHE A 79 7.29 1.02 -5.74
N PHE A 80 6.78 0.74 -4.54
CA PHE A 80 5.39 0.95 -4.18
C PHE A 80 5.24 1.58 -2.79
N ASP A 81 4.74 2.82 -2.76
CA ASP A 81 4.51 3.55 -1.51
C ASP A 81 3.16 3.13 -0.89
N VAL A 82 3.21 2.39 0.21
CA VAL A 82 2.02 2.01 0.98
C VAL A 82 1.76 3.09 2.02
N ILE A 83 0.91 4.05 1.64
CA ILE A 83 0.43 5.14 2.50
C ILE A 83 -0.96 4.78 2.99
N VAL A 84 -1.09 4.59 4.30
CA VAL A 84 -2.35 4.20 4.95
C VAL A 84 -3.06 5.46 5.44
N GLU A 85 -4.36 5.59 5.14
CA GLU A 85 -5.20 6.62 5.77
C GLU A 85 -5.31 6.34 7.28
N THR A 86 -5.53 7.38 8.08
CA THR A 86 -5.73 7.19 9.53
C THR A 86 -6.87 6.21 9.76
N ASP A 87 -6.66 5.27 10.69
CA ASP A 87 -7.62 4.25 11.15
C ASP A 87 -7.83 3.01 10.25
N LEU A 88 -7.15 2.90 9.11
CA LEU A 88 -7.14 1.68 8.30
C LEU A 88 -6.02 0.72 8.73
N SER A 89 -6.31 -0.58 8.63
CA SER A 89 -5.32 -1.66 8.77
C SER A 89 -5.00 -2.28 7.41
N ILE A 90 -3.80 -2.81 7.24
CA ILE A 90 -3.39 -3.48 6.00
C ILE A 90 -3.74 -4.97 6.06
N GLY A 91 -4.54 -5.46 5.13
CA GLY A 91 -4.81 -6.89 4.98
C GLY A 91 -3.60 -7.60 4.37
N PHE A 92 -3.29 -7.26 3.13
CA PHE A 92 -2.15 -7.81 2.41
C PHE A 92 -1.61 -6.85 1.35
N VAL A 93 -0.36 -7.08 0.96
CA VAL A 93 0.27 -6.48 -0.22
C VAL A 93 0.63 -7.59 -1.20
N GLU A 94 0.39 -7.36 -2.48
CA GLU A 94 0.63 -8.30 -3.56
C GLU A 94 1.44 -7.62 -4.67
N LEU A 95 2.46 -8.33 -5.15
CA LEU A 95 3.21 -8.03 -6.36
C LEU A 95 2.86 -9.08 -7.40
N GLN A 96 2.33 -8.65 -8.53
CA GLN A 96 2.11 -9.47 -9.70
C GLN A 96 3.03 -9.01 -10.83
N VAL A 97 3.78 -9.94 -11.42
CA VAL A 97 4.60 -9.69 -12.60
C VAL A 97 4.07 -10.57 -13.70
N SER A 98 3.60 -9.96 -14.78
CA SER A 98 3.18 -10.64 -16.00
C SER A 98 4.24 -10.47 -17.06
N CYS A 99 4.66 -11.56 -17.69
CA CYS A 99 5.63 -11.54 -18.78
C CYS A 99 4.95 -11.84 -20.12
N PHE A 100 5.28 -11.06 -21.15
CA PHE A 100 4.73 -11.17 -22.49
C PHE A 100 5.82 -11.55 -23.49
N ASP A 101 5.99 -12.86 -23.69
CA ASP A 101 6.78 -13.41 -24.81
C ASP A 101 6.22 -12.87 -26.13
N ASN A 102 6.97 -11.95 -26.73
CA ASN A 102 6.56 -11.17 -27.89
C ASN A 102 7.25 -11.62 -29.19
N ASP A 103 8.17 -12.59 -29.13
CA ASP A 103 9.08 -12.87 -30.23
C ASP A 103 9.45 -14.35 -30.52
N ASP A 104 9.16 -15.32 -29.64
CA ASP A 104 9.49 -16.74 -29.89
C ASP A 104 8.30 -17.57 -30.42
N PRO A 105 8.27 -17.89 -31.73
CA PRO A 105 7.23 -18.72 -32.30
C PRO A 105 7.52 -20.22 -32.10
N GLY A 106 7.36 -20.76 -30.88
CA GLY A 106 7.15 -22.19 -30.71
C GLY A 106 7.64 -22.81 -29.40
N PRO A 107 7.25 -24.07 -29.13
CA PRO A 107 7.69 -24.77 -27.93
C PRO A 107 9.19 -25.13 -28.02
N GLY A 108 10.03 -24.55 -27.16
CA GLY A 108 11.42 -24.99 -27.03
C GLY A 108 12.42 -23.98 -26.48
N PHE A 109 12.10 -22.69 -26.47
CA PHE A 109 12.80 -21.65 -25.71
C PHE A 109 11.77 -21.10 -24.73
N THR A 110 12.18 -20.86 -23.49
CA THR A 110 11.25 -20.43 -22.44
C THR A 110 11.99 -19.41 -21.63
N ASP A 111 11.70 -18.15 -21.91
CA ASP A 111 12.20 -17.06 -21.11
C ASP A 111 11.58 -17.13 -19.72
N SER A 112 12.21 -16.47 -18.76
CA SER A 112 11.75 -16.49 -17.38
C SER A 112 12.09 -15.18 -16.69
N VAL A 113 11.41 -14.95 -15.57
CA VAL A 113 11.65 -13.80 -14.71
C VAL A 113 11.72 -14.24 -13.27
N ASP A 114 12.78 -13.79 -12.60
CA ASP A 114 12.96 -13.92 -11.16
C ASP A 114 12.61 -12.59 -10.50
N GLY A 115 12.01 -12.65 -9.31
CA GLY A 115 11.71 -11.50 -8.47
C GLY A 115 12.23 -11.69 -7.05
N VAL A 116 12.83 -10.64 -6.49
CA VAL A 116 13.30 -10.62 -5.10
C VAL A 116 12.92 -9.28 -4.48
N SER A 117 12.29 -9.28 -3.31
CA SER A 117 11.98 -8.05 -2.57
C SER A 117 13.17 -7.56 -1.73
N ASP A 118 13.19 -6.26 -1.46
CA ASP A 118 13.99 -5.62 -0.41
C ASP A 118 13.06 -4.79 0.48
N LEU A 119 12.64 -5.38 1.58
CA LEU A 119 11.69 -4.83 2.55
C LEU A 119 12.39 -4.50 3.87
N SER A 120 13.71 -4.31 3.84
CA SER A 120 14.52 -4.01 5.03
C SER A 120 14.11 -2.72 5.75
N ASP A 121 13.44 -1.79 5.03
CA ASP A 121 12.88 -0.54 5.56
C ASP A 121 11.39 -0.66 5.94
N VAL A 122 10.74 -1.80 5.71
CA VAL A 122 9.33 -2.06 6.06
C VAL A 122 9.27 -2.86 7.35
N GLU A 123 8.66 -2.30 8.39
CA GLU A 123 8.57 -2.97 9.69
C GLU A 123 7.68 -4.22 9.64
N GLY A 124 8.15 -5.31 10.23
CA GLY A 124 7.37 -6.53 10.46
C GLY A 124 7.17 -7.43 9.24
N ILE A 125 7.78 -7.12 8.09
CA ILE A 125 7.64 -7.87 6.85
C ILE A 125 8.99 -8.47 6.43
N ASP A 126 8.98 -9.75 6.07
CA ASP A 126 10.17 -10.46 5.58
C ASP A 126 10.25 -10.43 4.05
N ASP A 127 11.48 -10.46 3.54
CA ASP A 127 11.74 -10.58 2.12
C ASP A 127 11.24 -11.90 1.53
N GLN A 128 10.75 -11.84 0.29
CA GLN A 128 10.33 -12.99 -0.48
C GLN A 128 10.94 -12.97 -1.87
N SER A 129 10.97 -14.16 -2.49
CA SER A 129 11.39 -14.34 -3.86
C SER A 129 10.44 -15.30 -4.57
N ALA A 130 10.20 -15.06 -5.85
CA ALA A 130 9.46 -15.96 -6.72
C ALA A 130 10.02 -15.90 -8.14
N ASP A 131 9.70 -16.91 -8.93
CA ASP A 131 10.10 -17.04 -10.32
C ASP A 131 8.90 -17.50 -11.15
N GLY A 132 8.96 -17.24 -12.46
CA GLY A 132 7.93 -17.70 -13.38
C GLY A 132 8.39 -17.70 -14.83
N ASP A 133 7.89 -18.68 -15.57
CA ASP A 133 8.10 -18.77 -17.02
C ASP A 133 7.38 -17.62 -17.72
N CYS A 134 8.04 -17.01 -18.70
CA CYS A 134 7.41 -16.16 -19.70
C CYS A 134 6.67 -17.07 -20.69
N SER A 135 5.36 -16.90 -20.78
CA SER A 135 4.55 -17.66 -21.72
C SER A 135 3.81 -16.73 -22.67
N GLY A 136 3.83 -17.06 -23.96
CA GLY A 136 3.20 -16.27 -25.00
C GLY A 136 1.76 -15.84 -24.66
N GLY A 137 1.50 -14.54 -24.73
CA GLY A 137 0.19 -13.95 -24.48
C GLY A 137 -0.11 -13.49 -23.05
N GLY A 138 0.92 -13.28 -22.21
CA GLY A 138 0.76 -12.58 -20.92
C GLY A 138 0.23 -13.46 -19.78
N ASN A 139 0.26 -14.78 -19.93
CA ASN A 139 -0.12 -15.72 -18.87
C ASN A 139 1.09 -16.25 -18.07
N GLY A 140 2.28 -15.72 -18.33
CA GLY A 140 3.52 -16.05 -17.65
C GLY A 140 3.88 -15.06 -16.54
N GLY A 141 4.96 -15.34 -15.83
CA GLY A 141 5.44 -14.57 -14.69
C GLY A 141 5.01 -15.14 -13.33
N PHE A 142 5.00 -14.31 -12.29
CA PHE A 142 4.81 -14.77 -10.91
C PHE A 142 3.98 -13.80 -10.06
N THR A 143 3.59 -14.27 -8.88
CA THR A 143 2.94 -13.45 -7.85
C THR A 143 3.60 -13.69 -6.50
N ILE A 144 3.88 -12.61 -5.78
CA ILE A 144 4.30 -12.63 -4.37
C ILE A 144 3.24 -11.93 -3.55
N ARG A 145 2.84 -12.55 -2.44
CA ARG A 145 1.86 -11.98 -1.50
C ARG A 145 2.43 -11.97 -0.09
N TRP A 146 2.28 -10.84 0.58
CA TRP A 146 2.61 -10.63 1.98
C TRP A 146 1.33 -10.34 2.74
N ASP A 147 0.91 -11.30 3.57
CA ASP A 147 -0.20 -11.09 4.50
C ASP A 147 0.31 -10.26 5.69
N VAL A 148 -0.09 -8.99 5.75
CA VAL A 148 0.33 -8.05 6.79
C VAL A 148 -0.42 -8.34 8.08
N THR A 149 -1.75 -8.45 8.00
CA THR A 149 -2.56 -8.99 9.09
C THR A 149 -2.71 -10.50 8.94
N ALA A 150 -2.13 -11.24 9.87
CA ALA A 150 -2.17 -12.70 9.87
C ALA A 150 -3.62 -13.23 9.94
N GLY A 151 -3.97 -14.12 9.00
CA GLY A 151 -5.29 -14.74 8.96
C GLY A 151 -6.38 -13.88 8.33
N TYR A 152 -6.03 -12.70 7.81
CA TYR A 152 -6.96 -11.86 7.05
C TYR A 152 -7.36 -12.54 5.74
N THR A 153 -8.67 -12.73 5.54
CA THR A 153 -9.24 -13.23 4.27
C THR A 153 -10.25 -12.26 3.65
N GLY A 154 -10.70 -11.24 4.40
CA GLY A 154 -11.82 -10.37 4.02
C GLY A 154 -13.21 -11.00 4.22
N ASP A 155 -13.30 -12.27 4.60
CA ASP A 155 -14.58 -12.96 4.81
C ASP A 155 -15.25 -12.52 6.12
N GLU A 156 -16.56 -12.32 6.08
CA GLU A 156 -17.35 -12.09 7.30
C GLU A 156 -17.38 -13.34 8.19
N PHE A 157 -17.40 -13.14 9.51
CA PHE A 157 -17.54 -14.22 10.47
C PHE A 157 -18.34 -13.81 11.71
N THR A 158 -18.84 -14.82 12.44
CA THR A 158 -19.52 -14.61 13.72
C THR A 158 -18.60 -15.05 14.85
N GLU A 159 -18.37 -14.15 15.82
CA GLU A 159 -17.62 -14.39 17.04
C GLU A 159 -18.60 -14.47 18.23
N GLU A 160 -18.37 -15.38 19.17
CA GLU A 160 -19.28 -15.60 20.31
C GLU A 160 -18.57 -15.53 21.68
N GLU A 161 -17.24 -15.64 21.71
CA GLU A 161 -16.44 -15.71 22.92
C GLU A 161 -15.77 -14.38 23.25
N MET A 162 -15.26 -13.69 22.23
CA MET A 162 -14.54 -12.42 22.39
C MET A 162 -15.48 -11.22 22.47
N ASP A 163 -15.09 -10.22 23.24
CA ASP A 163 -15.73 -8.90 23.19
C ASP A 163 -15.18 -8.04 22.03
N GLU A 164 -15.90 -6.97 21.71
CA GLU A 164 -15.54 -6.05 20.62
C GLU A 164 -14.09 -5.54 20.72
N ASN A 165 -13.58 -5.28 21.92
CA ASN A 165 -12.24 -4.75 22.09
C ASN A 165 -11.18 -5.82 21.81
N GLU A 166 -11.41 -7.06 22.27
CA GLU A 166 -10.55 -8.20 21.97
C GLU A 166 -10.47 -8.46 20.46
N ILE A 167 -11.61 -8.35 19.77
CA ILE A 167 -11.65 -8.48 18.29
C ILE A 167 -10.87 -7.34 17.64
N ARG A 168 -11.06 -6.08 18.05
CA ARG A 168 -10.32 -4.93 17.49
C ARG A 168 -8.82 -5.02 17.75
N GLU A 169 -8.40 -5.55 18.89
CA GLU A 169 -6.98 -5.76 19.21
C GLU A 169 -6.39 -6.88 18.33
N MET A 170 -7.14 -7.96 18.08
CA MET A 170 -6.72 -9.06 17.21
C MET A 170 -6.49 -8.61 15.77
N TRP A 171 -7.36 -7.74 15.25
CA TRP A 171 -7.32 -7.26 13.86
C TRP A 171 -6.56 -5.94 13.69
N ASN A 172 -5.82 -5.51 14.71
CA ASN A 172 -4.92 -4.37 14.61
C ASN A 172 -3.61 -4.80 13.95
N ASP A 173 -3.22 -4.13 12.87
CA ASP A 173 -1.97 -4.44 12.15
C ASP A 173 -0.70 -3.92 12.87
N GLY A 174 -0.83 -3.32 14.05
CA GLY A 174 0.30 -2.86 14.86
C GLY A 174 1.14 -1.76 14.21
N GLU A 175 0.58 -1.06 13.23
CA GLU A 175 1.29 -0.11 12.38
C GLU A 175 2.37 -0.70 11.45
N ILE A 176 2.44 -2.03 11.29
CA ILE A 176 3.44 -2.71 10.46
C ILE A 176 3.10 -2.62 8.96
N GLY A 177 4.03 -2.98 8.08
CA GLY A 177 3.79 -3.02 6.63
C GLY A 177 3.66 -1.66 5.92
N ARG A 178 3.82 -0.55 6.65
CA ARG A 178 3.79 0.82 6.12
C ARG A 178 5.16 1.22 5.58
N GLY A 179 5.19 1.97 4.48
CA GLY A 179 6.42 2.50 3.90
C GLY A 179 6.60 2.17 2.43
N VAL A 180 7.86 2.15 1.99
CA VAL A 180 8.22 1.89 0.58
C VAL A 180 8.51 0.41 0.42
N TRP A 181 7.71 -0.26 -0.40
CA TRP A 181 7.91 -1.64 -0.80
C TRP A 181 8.75 -1.66 -2.07
N ILE A 182 9.78 -2.52 -2.10
CA ILE A 182 10.73 -2.58 -3.21
C ILE A 182 10.84 -4.03 -3.67
N ALA A 183 10.83 -4.24 -4.98
CA ALA A 183 11.21 -5.51 -5.58
C ALA A 183 12.04 -5.31 -6.83
N THR A 184 13.05 -6.16 -7.00
CA THR A 184 13.86 -6.23 -8.20
C THR A 184 13.43 -7.44 -9.00
N ILE A 185 13.06 -7.23 -10.26
CA ILE A 185 12.88 -8.33 -11.22
C ILE A 185 14.12 -8.48 -12.09
N THR A 186 14.44 -9.70 -12.52
CA THR A 186 15.54 -10.00 -13.44
C THR A 186 15.06 -10.95 -14.54
N ALA A 187 15.25 -10.56 -15.79
CA ALA A 187 14.86 -11.35 -16.94
C ALA A 187 15.96 -12.33 -17.35
N THR A 188 15.56 -13.54 -17.74
CA THR A 188 16.42 -14.53 -18.40
C THR A 188 15.80 -14.85 -19.75
N ILE A 189 16.41 -14.35 -20.83
CA ILE A 189 15.85 -14.39 -22.19
C ILE A 189 16.73 -15.27 -23.09
N GLU A 190 16.14 -16.30 -23.68
CA GLU A 190 16.80 -17.24 -24.58
C GLU A 190 16.54 -16.88 -26.04
N ALA A 191 17.53 -16.26 -26.70
CA ALA A 191 17.44 -16.03 -28.14
C ALA A 191 17.36 -17.34 -28.95
N ALA A 192 16.22 -17.61 -29.58
CA ALA A 192 16.05 -18.75 -30.47
C ALA A 192 16.89 -18.62 -31.77
N PRO A 193 17.76 -19.58 -32.11
CA PRO A 193 18.47 -19.56 -33.38
C PRO A 193 17.55 -19.98 -34.53
N ILE A 194 16.85 -19.02 -35.13
CA ILE A 194 16.05 -19.26 -36.33
C ILE A 194 16.89 -19.11 -37.59
N ALA A 195 16.60 -19.92 -38.61
CA ALA A 195 17.27 -19.89 -39.90
C ALA A 195 16.93 -18.58 -40.66
N GLY A 196 17.60 -17.47 -40.33
CA GLY A 196 17.41 -16.19 -40.99
C GLY A 196 17.81 -14.93 -40.20
N GLY A 197 18.06 -15.02 -38.90
CA GLY A 197 18.46 -13.89 -38.06
C GLY A 197 18.25 -14.19 -36.58
N LEU A 198 18.88 -13.39 -35.71
CA LEU A 198 18.46 -13.26 -34.32
C LEU A 198 17.13 -12.49 -34.35
N ILE A 199 16.07 -13.07 -33.80
CA ILE A 199 14.87 -12.31 -33.42
C ILE A 199 15.16 -11.74 -32.00
N ASP A 200 14.24 -10.96 -31.42
CA ASP A 200 14.47 -10.01 -30.33
C ASP A 200 15.20 -10.61 -29.11
N ASN A 201 15.74 -9.74 -28.25
CA ASN A 201 16.39 -10.21 -27.01
C ASN A 201 15.78 -9.56 -25.78
N ASP A 202 14.65 -8.87 -25.93
CA ASP A 202 13.93 -8.21 -24.86
C ASP A 202 12.47 -8.66 -24.77
N GLU A 203 11.99 -8.77 -23.54
CA GLU A 203 10.60 -9.10 -23.25
C GLU A 203 9.91 -7.99 -22.50
N ASP A 204 8.61 -7.86 -22.73
CA ASP A 204 7.76 -6.89 -22.04
C ASP A 204 7.22 -7.47 -20.73
N PHE A 205 7.39 -6.72 -19.65
CA PHE A 205 6.91 -7.05 -18.32
C PHE A 205 5.88 -6.01 -17.86
N GLU A 206 4.75 -6.48 -17.33
CA GLU A 206 3.77 -5.68 -16.61
C GLU A 206 3.88 -6.00 -15.12
N ILE A 207 4.25 -5.00 -14.33
CA ILE A 207 4.42 -5.12 -12.88
C ILE A 207 3.25 -4.40 -12.23
N THR A 208 2.48 -5.11 -11.40
CA THR A 208 1.35 -4.55 -10.67
C THR A 208 1.50 -4.82 -9.19
N TRP A 209 1.54 -3.74 -8.41
CA TRP A 209 1.41 -3.77 -6.97
C TRP A 209 -0.04 -3.53 -6.57
N THR A 210 -0.51 -4.25 -5.55
CA THR A 210 -1.82 -4.06 -4.95
C THR A 210 -1.71 -4.14 -3.43
N ALA A 211 -2.15 -3.11 -2.72
CA ALA A 211 -2.37 -3.14 -1.27
C ALA A 211 -3.86 -3.13 -0.99
N VAL A 212 -4.30 -4.05 -0.13
CA VAL A 212 -5.67 -4.10 0.40
C VAL A 212 -5.65 -3.61 1.84
N PHE A 213 -6.47 -2.60 2.12
CA PHE A 213 -6.71 -2.06 3.44
C PHE A 213 -8.12 -2.40 3.87
N TYR A 214 -8.34 -2.46 5.18
CA TYR A 214 -9.67 -2.68 5.74
C TYR A 214 -9.93 -1.80 6.96
N GLU A 215 -11.22 -1.48 7.14
CA GLU A 215 -11.79 -1.05 8.41
C GLU A 215 -12.66 -2.18 8.98
N LEU A 216 -12.61 -2.35 10.30
CA LEU A 216 -13.36 -3.40 10.98
C LEU A 216 -14.74 -2.92 11.42
N ILE A 217 -15.79 -3.56 10.90
CA ILE A 217 -17.18 -3.34 11.27
C ILE A 217 -17.62 -4.48 12.20
N ILE A 218 -18.00 -4.14 13.43
CA ILE A 218 -18.51 -5.09 14.43
C ILE A 218 -19.93 -4.70 14.80
N GLU A 219 -20.85 -5.64 14.66
CA GLU A 219 -22.26 -5.48 14.99
C GLU A 219 -22.76 -6.64 15.85
N ALA A 220 -23.86 -6.43 16.59
CA ALA A 220 -24.51 -7.54 17.27
C ALA A 220 -25.15 -8.49 16.24
N ALA A 221 -24.87 -9.78 16.34
CA ALA A 221 -25.47 -10.77 15.45
C ALA A 221 -26.99 -10.77 15.63
N SER A 222 -27.73 -10.60 14.54
CA SER A 222 -29.19 -10.69 14.57
C SER A 222 -29.59 -12.16 14.63
N GLY A 223 -30.16 -12.57 15.77
CA GLY A 223 -30.71 -13.91 15.98
C GLY A 223 -32.06 -14.16 15.30
#